data_AF-A0A2H5Z3X9-F1
#
_entry.id   AF-A0A2H5Z3X9-F1
#
_cell.length_a   1.000
_cell.length_b   1.000
_cell.length_c   1.000
_cell.angle_alpha   90.00
_cell.angle_beta   90.00
_cell.angle_gamma   90.00
#
_symmetry.space_group_name_H-M   'P 1'
#
loop_
_entity.id
_entity.type
_entity.pdbx_description
1 polymer ?
#
loop_
_entity_poly.entity_id
_entity_poly.type
_entity_poly.pdbx_seq_one_letter_code
_entity_poly.pdbx_strand_id
1 'polypeptide(L)'
;MTGVTGAPPQLPNEIAGWVCDWQAARSNLELVTHRTDRRGAAIGEALAGRIIVRRQQSGWEIEARLWVLEDIAEHQRLRVRRGSATTPGEMHDFLVDAGLPRELAISVAEAAASLSLPASS
;
A
#
# COMPACT_ATOMS: atom_id res chain seq x y z
N MET A 1 -32.59 17.11 -2.77
CA MET A 1 -32.12 15.80 -2.26
C MET A 1 -31.23 15.20 -3.34
N THR A 2 -29.96 15.58 -3.37
CA THR A 2 -28.98 15.15 -4.39
C THR A 2 -28.11 14.06 -3.78
N GLY A 3 -28.26 12.83 -4.29
CA GLY A 3 -27.40 11.71 -3.94
C GLY A 3 -25.96 12.04 -4.31
N VAL A 4 -25.09 12.12 -3.31
CA VAL A 4 -23.65 12.15 -3.51
C VAL A 4 -23.26 10.71 -3.83
N THR A 5 -23.17 10.40 -5.13
CA THR A 5 -22.60 9.14 -5.60
C THR A 5 -21.15 9.10 -5.13
N GLY A 6 -20.83 8.10 -4.30
CA GLY A 6 -19.52 7.90 -3.68
C GLY A 6 -18.42 7.65 -4.69
N ALA A 7 -17.93 8.71 -5.32
CA ALA A 7 -16.60 8.70 -5.91
C ALA A 7 -15.61 8.50 -4.75
N PRO A 8 -14.72 7.49 -4.81
CA PRO A 8 -13.67 7.38 -3.82
C PRO A 8 -12.85 8.69 -3.82
N PRO A 9 -12.32 9.12 -2.66
CA PRO A 9 -11.39 10.25 -2.63
C PRO A 9 -10.31 10.02 -3.70
N GLN A 10 -10.01 11.05 -4.49
CA GLN A 10 -8.94 10.95 -5.48
C GLN A 10 -7.64 10.66 -4.73
N LEU A 11 -7.15 9.43 -4.85
CA LEU A 11 -5.90 9.01 -4.25
C LEU A 11 -4.75 9.70 -4.99
N PRO A 12 -3.75 10.24 -4.29
CA PRO A 12 -2.67 10.99 -4.90
C PRO A 12 -1.81 10.07 -5.77
N ASN A 13 -1.41 10.55 -6.94
CA ASN A 13 -0.53 9.83 -7.86
C ASN A 13 0.96 9.94 -7.47
N GLU A 14 1.31 10.82 -6.53
CA GLU A 14 2.65 10.94 -5.98
C GLU A 14 2.60 11.19 -4.46
N ILE A 15 3.40 10.44 -3.69
CA ILE A 15 3.55 10.61 -2.24
C ILE A 15 5.03 10.46 -1.90
N ALA A 16 5.62 11.49 -1.29
CA ALA A 16 7.00 11.44 -0.77
C ALA A 16 8.06 10.92 -1.77
N GLY A 17 7.98 11.32 -3.05
CA GLY A 17 8.89 10.86 -4.09
C GLY A 17 8.59 9.46 -4.64
N TRP A 18 7.36 8.97 -4.43
CA TRP A 18 6.87 7.71 -4.99
C TRP A 18 5.67 7.95 -5.89
N VAL A 19 5.75 7.44 -7.12
CA VAL A 19 4.61 7.40 -8.03
C VAL A 19 3.69 6.26 -7.62
N CYS A 20 2.38 6.50 -7.64
CA CYS A 20 1.36 5.62 -7.13
C CYS A 20 0.26 5.40 -8.17
N ASP A 21 -0.01 4.15 -8.49
CA ASP A 21 -1.16 3.70 -9.28
C ASP A 21 -2.10 2.90 -8.39
N TRP A 22 -3.30 3.42 -8.19
CA TRP A 22 -4.28 2.91 -7.24
C TRP A 22 -5.45 2.24 -7.95
N GLN A 23 -5.80 1.04 -7.51
CA GLN A 23 -6.98 0.33 -7.95
C GLN A 23 -7.82 -0.02 -6.72
N ALA A 24 -8.90 0.74 -6.52
CA ALA A 24 -9.83 0.53 -5.43
C ALA A 24 -11.12 -0.12 -5.95
N ALA A 25 -11.55 -1.17 -5.27
CA ALA A 25 -12.86 -1.79 -5.39
C ALA A 25 -13.53 -1.81 -4.02
N ARG A 26 -14.80 -2.23 -3.95
CA ARG A 26 -15.62 -2.19 -2.72
C ARG A 26 -14.89 -2.71 -1.47
N SER A 27 -14.25 -3.86 -1.56
CA SER A 27 -13.60 -4.55 -0.43
C SER A 27 -12.12 -4.83 -0.66
N ASN A 28 -11.51 -4.23 -1.69
CA ASN A 28 -10.13 -4.47 -2.06
C ASN A 28 -9.47 -3.18 -2.50
N LEU A 29 -8.23 -2.98 -2.07
CA LEU A 29 -7.34 -1.92 -2.52
C LEU A 29 -6.06 -2.56 -3.05
N GLU A 30 -5.64 -2.15 -4.22
CA GLU A 30 -4.33 -2.46 -4.75
C GLU A 30 -3.57 -1.17 -5.06
N LEU A 31 -2.31 -1.11 -4.64
CA LEU A 31 -1.37 -0.05 -4.96
C LEU A 31 -0.18 -0.67 -5.69
N VAL A 32 0.13 -0.15 -6.87
CA VAL A 32 1.42 -0.36 -7.55
C VAL A 32 2.20 0.95 -7.44
N THR A 33 3.44 0.89 -6.95
CA THR A 33 4.22 2.09 -6.65
C THR A 33 5.70 1.91 -6.96
N HIS A 34 6.38 3.01 -7.28
CA HIS A 34 7.82 3.05 -7.49
C HIS A 34 8.42 4.41 -7.13
N ARG A 35 9.68 4.42 -6.71
CA ARG A 35 10.44 5.65 -6.47
C ARG A 35 10.65 6.43 -7.76
N THR A 36 10.49 7.75 -7.69
CA THR A 36 10.88 8.67 -8.75
C THR A 36 12.40 8.72 -8.88
N ASP A 37 13.10 8.86 -7.75
CA ASP A 37 14.57 8.78 -7.68
C ASP A 37 15.03 7.42 -7.17
N ARG A 38 15.37 6.54 -8.12
CA ARG A 38 15.96 5.22 -7.84
C ARG A 38 17.42 5.30 -7.42
N ARG A 39 18.17 6.31 -7.87
CA ARG A 39 19.62 6.43 -7.61
C ARG A 39 19.91 6.92 -6.20
N GLY A 40 18.98 7.66 -5.60
CA GLY A 40 19.03 8.05 -4.19
C GLY A 40 18.65 6.94 -3.20
N ALA A 41 18.53 5.67 -3.62
CA ALA A 41 18.16 4.58 -2.75
C ALA A 41 19.37 3.94 -2.05
N ALA A 42 19.26 3.69 -0.76
CA ALA A 42 20.25 2.93 0.00
C ALA A 42 19.99 1.41 -0.11
N ILE A 43 21.03 0.61 0.11
CA ILE A 43 20.90 -0.85 0.21
C ILE A 43 19.90 -1.19 1.32
N GLY A 44 18.96 -2.07 1.01
CA GLY A 44 17.88 -2.48 1.90
C GLY A 44 16.60 -1.65 1.75
N GLU A 45 16.61 -0.56 1.00
CA GLU A 45 15.43 0.26 0.72
C GLU A 45 14.59 -0.30 -0.44
N ALA A 46 13.27 -0.12 -0.33
CA ALA A 46 12.36 -0.44 -1.41
C ALA A 46 12.53 0.53 -2.59
N LEU A 47 12.44 0.00 -3.81
CA LEU A 47 12.48 0.75 -5.07
C LEU A 47 11.12 0.76 -5.78
N ALA A 48 10.36 -0.33 -5.60
CA ALA A 48 9.02 -0.50 -6.14
C ALA A 48 8.24 -1.46 -5.24
N GLY A 49 6.91 -1.38 -5.32
CA GLY A 49 6.03 -2.18 -4.50
C GLY A 49 4.70 -2.49 -5.18
N ARG A 50 4.13 -3.63 -4.80
CA ARG A 50 2.71 -3.95 -5.00
C ARG A 50 2.11 -4.30 -3.66
N ILE A 51 1.14 -3.51 -3.22
CA ILE A 51 0.43 -3.69 -1.95
C ILE A 51 -1.01 -4.08 -2.26
N ILE A 52 -1.49 -5.15 -1.64
CA ILE A 52 -2.86 -5.62 -1.78
C ILE A 52 -3.47 -5.64 -0.37
N VAL A 53 -4.58 -4.95 -0.20
CA VAL A 53 -5.34 -4.90 1.04
C VAL A 53 -6.76 -5.36 0.79
N ARG A 54 -7.22 -6.34 1.55
CA ARG A 54 -8.58 -6.88 1.46
C ARG A 54 -9.32 -6.65 2.75
N ARG A 55 -10.48 -6.01 2.69
CA ARG A 55 -11.36 -5.82 3.84
C ARG A 55 -12.02 -7.16 4.21
N GLN A 56 -11.91 -7.53 5.47
CA GLN A 56 -12.54 -8.71 6.08
C GLN A 56 -13.45 -8.28 7.23
N GLN A 57 -14.29 -9.19 7.74
CA GLN A 57 -15.16 -8.92 8.90
C GLN A 57 -14.37 -8.47 10.14
N SER A 58 -13.21 -9.08 10.38
CA SER A 58 -12.35 -8.84 11.54
C SER A 58 -11.31 -7.73 11.34
N GLY A 59 -11.22 -7.12 10.14
CA GLY A 59 -10.15 -6.16 9.84
C GLY A 59 -9.74 -6.19 8.37
N TRP A 60 -8.45 -6.33 8.12
CA TRP A 60 -7.87 -6.38 6.78
C TRP A 60 -6.81 -7.48 6.67
N GLU A 61 -6.78 -8.14 5.52
CA GLU A 61 -5.64 -8.95 5.08
C GLU A 61 -4.75 -8.10 4.19
N ILE A 62 -3.44 -8.20 4.39
CA ILE A 62 -2.45 -7.36 3.73
C ILE A 62 -1.38 -8.26 3.11
N GLU A 63 -1.06 -8.01 1.84
CA GLU A 63 0.10 -8.57 1.16
C GLU A 63 0.96 -7.44 0.60
N ALA A 64 2.20 -7.34 1.06
CA ALA A 64 3.19 -6.39 0.60
C ALA A 64 4.29 -7.11 -0.18
N ARG A 65 4.45 -6.78 -1.46
CA ARG A 65 5.50 -7.29 -2.36
C ARG A 65 6.41 -6.13 -2.73
N LEU A 66 7.61 -6.06 -2.15
CA LEU A 66 8.54 -4.96 -2.35
C LEU A 66 9.80 -5.41 -3.06
N TRP A 67 10.17 -4.72 -4.13
CA TRP A 67 11.48 -4.85 -4.75
C TRP A 67 12.47 -3.99 -4.00
N VAL A 68 13.46 -4.62 -3.37
CA VAL A 68 14.43 -3.97 -2.48
C VAL A 68 15.80 -4.00 -3.12
N LEU A 69 16.53 -2.88 -3.04
CA LEU A 69 17.93 -2.79 -3.45
C LEU A 69 18.78 -3.70 -2.57
N GLU A 70 19.48 -4.67 -3.17
CA GLU A 70 20.24 -5.69 -2.44
C GLU A 70 21.71 -5.31 -2.26
N ASP A 71 22.34 -4.71 -3.28
CA ASP A 71 23.75 -4.35 -3.26
C ASP A 71 24.08 -3.13 -4.14
N ILE A 72 25.37 -2.76 -4.14
CA ILE A 72 25.91 -1.64 -4.93
C ILE A 72 25.90 -1.89 -6.44
N ALA A 73 25.69 -3.14 -6.89
CA ALA A 73 25.57 -3.48 -8.30
C ALA A 73 24.12 -3.34 -8.81
N GLU A 74 23.26 -2.72 -8.01
CA GLU A 74 21.83 -2.51 -8.30
C GLU A 74 21.01 -3.81 -8.42
N HIS A 75 21.49 -4.92 -7.85
CA HIS A 75 20.68 -6.12 -7.76
C HIS A 75 19.43 -5.86 -6.91
N GLN A 76 18.33 -6.49 -7.31
CA GLN A 76 17.03 -6.34 -6.66
C GLN A 76 16.54 -7.68 -6.18
N ARG A 77 16.06 -7.71 -4.94
CA ARG A 77 15.38 -8.88 -4.38
C ARG A 77 13.92 -8.56 -4.09
N LEU A 78 13.05 -9.52 -4.37
CA LEU A 78 11.65 -9.44 -3.97
C LEU A 78 11.51 -9.84 -2.50
N ARG A 79 11.00 -8.92 -1.68
CA ARG A 79 10.55 -9.19 -0.31
C ARG A 79 9.03 -9.30 -0.30
N VAL A 80 8.51 -10.43 0.15
CA VAL A 80 7.07 -10.64 0.31
C VAL A 80 6.74 -10.75 1.80
N ARG A 81 5.76 -9.98 2.25
CA ARG A 81 5.20 -10.03 3.61
C ARG A 81 3.69 -10.16 3.51
N ARG A 82 3.12 -11.04 4.32
CA ARG A 82 1.67 -11.22 4.47
C ARG A 82 1.30 -11.07 5.93
N GLY A 83 0.16 -10.48 6.21
CA GLY A 83 -0.32 -10.28 7.57
C GLY A 83 -1.76 -9.83 7.60
N SER A 84 -2.23 -9.56 8.81
CA SER A 84 -3.53 -8.98 9.06
C SER A 84 -3.41 -7.78 10.00
N ALA A 85 -4.35 -6.86 9.90
CA ALA A 85 -4.50 -5.72 10.79
C ALA A 85 -5.97 -5.57 11.18
N THR A 86 -6.24 -5.20 12.42
CA THR A 86 -7.58 -4.90 12.94
C THR A 86 -7.82 -3.41 13.07
N THR A 87 -6.75 -2.60 13.09
CA THR A 87 -6.81 -1.14 13.09
C THR A 87 -5.97 -0.54 11.94
N PRO A 88 -6.27 0.69 11.49
CA PRO A 88 -5.41 1.41 10.53
C PRO A 88 -3.97 1.60 11.05
N GLY A 89 -3.78 1.79 12.35
CA GLY A 89 -2.44 1.90 12.97
C GLY A 89 -1.62 0.62 12.83
N GLU A 90 -2.23 -0.54 13.11
CA GLU A 90 -1.57 -1.84 12.91
C GLU A 90 -1.20 -2.08 11.43
N MET A 91 -2.04 -1.64 10.50
CA MET A 91 -1.74 -1.72 9.07
C MET A 91 -0.56 -0.83 8.69
N HIS A 92 -0.53 0.41 9.17
CA HIS A 92 0.59 1.32 8.99
C HIS A 92 1.89 0.70 9.48
N ASP A 93 1.91 0.20 10.72
CA ASP A 93 3.11 -0.38 11.33
C ASP A 93 3.59 -1.60 10.55
N PHE A 94 2.66 -2.48 10.13
CA PHE A 94 2.98 -3.63 9.27
C PHE A 94 3.64 -3.21 7.94
N LEU A 95 3.13 -2.17 7.29
CA LEU A 95 3.66 -1.71 6.01
C LEU A 95 5.04 -1.03 6.15
N VAL A 96 5.24 -0.26 7.21
CA VAL A 96 6.56 0.31 7.55
C VAL A 96 7.56 -0.81 7.82
N ASP A 97 7.18 -1.81 8.63
CA ASP A 97 8.02 -2.97 8.92
C ASP A 97 8.32 -3.84 7.69
N ALA A 98 7.42 -3.83 6.69
CA ALA A 98 7.67 -4.49 5.42
C ALA A 98 8.75 -3.75 4.60
N GLY A 99 8.89 -2.43 4.80
CA GLY A 99 9.86 -1.56 4.14
C GLY A 99 9.23 -0.45 3.30
N LEU A 100 7.94 -0.15 3.48
CA LEU A 100 7.28 0.96 2.81
C LEU A 100 7.61 2.29 3.54
N PRO A 101 7.79 3.42 2.83
CA PRO A 101 7.90 4.74 3.47
C PRO A 101 6.69 5.05 4.34
N ARG A 102 6.88 5.78 5.44
CA ARG A 102 5.83 6.08 6.43
C ARG A 102 4.65 6.80 5.81
N GLU A 103 4.89 7.82 4.99
CA GLU A 103 3.87 8.63 4.34
C GLU A 103 3.01 7.78 3.40
N LEU A 104 3.65 6.83 2.71
CA LEU A 104 2.97 5.91 1.81
C LEU A 104 2.16 4.86 2.60
N ALA A 105 2.72 4.35 3.71
CA ALA A 105 2.01 3.44 4.61
C ALA A 105 0.77 4.09 5.26
N ILE A 106 0.87 5.36 5.69
CA ILE A 106 -0.26 6.15 6.19
C ILE A 106 -1.34 6.25 5.11
N SER A 107 -0.97 6.66 3.90
CA SER A 107 -1.92 6.84 2.79
C SER A 107 -2.63 5.54 2.42
N VAL A 108 -1.93 4.40 2.45
CA VAL A 108 -2.54 3.07 2.24
C VAL A 108 -3.53 2.74 3.36
N ALA A 109 -3.17 2.99 4.62
CA ALA A 109 -4.04 2.71 5.76
C ALA A 109 -5.31 3.57 5.76
N GLU A 110 -5.19 4.86 5.42
CA GLU A 110 -6.32 5.78 5.25
C GLU A 110 -7.23 5.36 4.10
N ALA A 111 -6.65 5.02 2.93
CA ALA A 111 -7.41 4.52 1.80
C ALA A 111 -8.14 3.21 2.15
N ALA A 112 -7.48 2.29 2.84
CA ALA A 112 -8.05 1.01 3.26
C ALA A 112 -9.18 1.15 4.29
N ALA A 113 -9.17 2.21 5.09
CA ALA A 113 -10.23 2.51 6.06
C ALA A 113 -11.58 2.81 5.38
N SER A 114 -11.56 3.25 4.12
CA SER A 114 -12.78 3.51 3.34
C SER A 114 -13.41 2.26 2.71
N LEU A 115 -12.74 1.10 2.78
CA LEU A 115 -13.23 -0.14 2.18
C LEU A 115 -14.44 -0.69 2.94
N SER A 116 -15.43 -1.15 2.18
CA SER A 116 -16.61 -1.81 2.70
C SER A 116 -16.41 -3.32 2.80
N LEU A 117 -17.19 -3.97 3.66
CA LEU A 117 -17.21 -5.44 3.71
C LEU A 117 -17.63 -6.03 2.35
N PRO A 118 -17.08 -7.19 1.98
CA PRO A 118 -17.57 -7.95 0.84
C PRO A 118 -19.06 -8.24 1.03
N ALA A 119 -19.81 -8.29 -0.07
CA ALA A 119 -21.21 -8.70 0.01
C ALA A 119 -21.26 -10.14 0.52
N SER A 120 -22.06 -10.40 1.55
CA SER A 120 -22.37 -11.77 1.97
C SER A 120 -23.09 -12.46 0.83
N SER A 121 -22.45 -13.46 0.23
CA SER A 121 -23.09 -14.40 -0.69
C SER A 121 -23.95 -15.41 0.05
#